data_AF-A0A429ESJ8-F1
#
_entry.id   AF-A0A429ESJ8-F1
#
_cell.length_a   1.000
_cell.length_b   1.000
_cell.length_c   1.000
_cell.angle_alpha   90.00
_cell.angle_beta   90.00
_cell.angle_gamma   90.00
#
_symmetry.space_group_name_H-M   'P 1'
#
loop_
_entity.id
_entity.type
_entity.pdbx_description
1 polymer ?
#
loop_
_entity_poly.entity_id
_entity_poly.type
_entity_poly.pdbx_seq_one_letter_code
_entity_poly.pdbx_strand_id
1 'polypeptide(L)'
;MMSIFDRLTGTRRPEKGAAPRPVADVRGALLGLVGDQVPFQVREAMPGEKADLVAECQVPRVRITLRTRMRFVPDVCEVRFLDERWERRSGDGASVRYGRGYAPAVYWEGKEFRFSTRQTTDPLRDAVLGAGWTWRGVLRFR
;
A
#
# COMPACT_ATOMS: atom_id res chain seq x y z
N MET A 1 -11.45 -14.47 15.07
CA MET A 1 -11.45 -15.14 13.75
C MET A 1 -11.41 -14.06 12.68
N MET A 2 -10.53 -14.12 11.68
CA MET A 2 -10.53 -13.15 10.58
C MET A 2 -11.79 -13.34 9.72
N SER A 3 -12.49 -12.26 9.40
CA SER A 3 -13.64 -12.33 8.48
C SER A 3 -13.14 -12.64 7.06
N ILE A 4 -13.92 -13.41 6.29
CA ILE A 4 -13.64 -13.68 4.86
C ILE A 4 -13.47 -12.36 4.08
N PHE A 5 -14.23 -11.33 4.46
CA PHE A 5 -14.11 -9.98 3.91
C PHE A 5 -12.75 -9.30 4.22
N ASP A 6 -12.17 -9.57 5.38
CA ASP A 6 -10.84 -9.03 5.73
C ASP A 6 -9.75 -9.66 4.83
N ARG A 7 -9.91 -10.93 4.47
CA ARG A 7 -8.99 -11.61 3.55
C ARG A 7 -9.09 -11.06 2.13
N LEU A 8 -10.30 -10.76 1.65
CA LEU A 8 -10.56 -10.19 0.33
C LEU A 8 -10.02 -8.76 0.19
N THR A 9 -10.09 -7.95 1.26
CA THR A 9 -9.64 -6.55 1.25
C THR A 9 -8.18 -6.37 1.68
N GLY A 10 -7.50 -7.44 2.11
CA GLY A 10 -6.13 -7.34 2.62
C GLY A 10 -6.03 -6.74 4.02
N THR A 11 -7.15 -6.66 4.74
CA THR A 11 -7.19 -6.14 6.11
C THR A 11 -6.37 -7.01 7.06
N ARG A 12 -5.58 -6.38 7.92
CA ARG A 12 -4.77 -7.01 8.97
C ARG A 12 -4.86 -6.19 10.26
N ARG A 13 -4.90 -6.89 11.39
CA ARG A 13 -5.00 -6.31 12.74
C ARG A 13 -3.69 -6.54 13.48
N PRO A 14 -3.30 -5.63 14.38
CA PRO A 14 -2.09 -5.79 15.18
C PRO A 14 -2.21 -7.01 16.10
N GLU A 15 -1.10 -7.41 16.70
CA GLU A 15 -1.09 -8.45 17.71
C GLU A 15 -2.02 -8.08 18.89
N LYS A 16 -2.66 -9.09 19.48
CA LYS A 16 -3.61 -8.88 20.57
C LYS A 16 -2.86 -8.27 21.77
N GLY A 17 -3.33 -7.11 22.23
CA GLY A 17 -2.73 -6.41 23.36
C GLY A 17 -1.63 -5.40 22.99
N ALA A 18 -1.32 -5.23 21.71
CA ALA A 18 -0.48 -4.14 21.25
C ALA A 18 -1.17 -2.79 21.57
N ALA A 19 -0.51 -1.94 22.37
CA ALA A 19 -1.00 -0.60 22.64
C ALA A 19 -0.81 0.29 21.39
N PRO A 20 -1.85 0.97 20.89
CA PRO A 20 -1.73 1.82 19.73
C PRO A 20 -0.86 3.04 20.04
N ARG A 21 0.14 3.29 19.19
CA ARG A 21 0.99 4.49 19.28
C ARG A 21 0.22 5.75 18.85
N PRO A 22 0.65 6.96 19.27
CA PRO A 22 0.16 8.22 18.71
C PRO A 22 0.22 8.25 17.18
N VAL A 23 -0.76 8.91 16.55
CA VAL A 23 -0.82 9.03 15.07
C VAL A 23 0.45 9.64 14.47
N ALA A 24 1.07 10.59 15.18
CA ALA A 24 2.32 11.21 14.76
C ALA A 24 3.47 10.19 14.63
N ASP A 25 3.54 9.22 15.54
CA ASP A 25 4.56 8.16 15.52
C ASP A 25 4.33 7.19 14.37
N VAL A 26 3.07 6.83 14.10
CA VAL A 26 2.70 5.96 12.96
C VAL A 26 3.06 6.66 11.64
N ARG A 27 2.75 7.95 11.54
CA ARG A 27 3.08 8.80 10.39
C ARG A 27 4.59 8.91 10.19
N GLY A 28 5.35 9.15 11.26
CA GLY A 28 6.80 9.19 11.24
C GLY A 28 7.40 7.85 10.81
N ALA A 29 6.88 6.73 11.32
CA ALA A 29 7.33 5.40 10.93
C ALA A 29 7.10 5.12 9.43
N LEU A 30 5.93 5.50 8.90
CA LEU A 30 5.61 5.34 7.47
C LEU A 30 6.48 6.24 6.58
N LEU A 31 6.67 7.51 6.93
CA LEU A 31 7.55 8.42 6.19
C LEU A 31 9.02 8.02 6.28
N GLY A 32 9.42 7.37 7.36
CA GLY A 32 10.75 6.83 7.58
C GLY A 32 11.07 5.55 6.78
N LEU A 33 10.09 4.98 6.05
CA LEU A 33 10.34 3.89 5.10
C LEU A 33 11.06 4.47 3.87
N VAL A 34 12.39 4.58 3.96
CA VAL A 34 13.27 5.04 2.89
C VAL A 34 14.37 4.01 2.60
N GLY A 35 14.89 4.01 1.37
CA GLY A 35 16.19 3.42 1.02
C GLY A 35 16.16 2.14 0.17
N ASP A 36 17.34 1.74 -0.31
CA ASP A 36 17.63 0.63 -1.26
C ASP A 36 16.94 -0.72 -0.97
N GLN A 37 16.42 -0.91 0.24
CA GLN A 37 15.73 -2.12 0.68
C GLN A 37 14.25 -2.16 0.27
N VAL A 38 13.63 -1.01 -0.06
CA VAL A 38 12.24 -0.93 -0.49
C VAL A 38 12.12 -0.25 -1.86
N PRO A 39 11.30 -0.77 -2.80
CA PRO A 39 11.23 -0.26 -4.17
C PRO A 39 10.34 0.98 -4.31
N PHE A 40 10.04 1.70 -3.22
CA PHE A 40 9.04 2.76 -3.20
C PHE A 40 9.44 3.92 -2.28
N GLN A 41 8.79 5.06 -2.48
CA GLN A 41 8.90 6.23 -1.61
C GLN A 41 7.56 6.52 -0.95
N VAL A 42 7.55 6.83 0.34
CA VAL A 42 6.38 7.40 1.03
C VAL A 42 6.50 8.91 1.09
N ARG A 43 5.41 9.59 0.75
CA ARG A 43 5.31 11.04 0.82
C ARG A 43 3.96 11.48 1.38
N GLU A 44 3.90 12.75 1.73
CA GLU A 44 2.62 13.44 1.97
C GLU A 44 1.71 13.34 0.75
N ALA A 45 0.42 13.17 1.00
CA ALA A 45 -0.57 13.26 -0.04
C ALA A 45 -0.71 14.71 -0.56
N MET A 46 -0.80 14.85 -1.88
CA MET A 46 -1.09 16.10 -2.55
C MET A 46 -2.58 16.45 -2.44
N PRO A 47 -2.95 17.74 -2.57
CA PRO A 47 -4.35 18.15 -2.67
C PRO A 47 -5.10 17.32 -3.73
N GLY A 48 -6.26 16.76 -3.35
CA GLY A 48 -7.10 15.95 -4.24
C GLY A 48 -6.83 14.45 -4.21
N GLU A 49 -5.73 13.97 -3.62
CA GLU A 49 -5.45 12.53 -3.49
C GLU A 49 -6.31 11.84 -2.42
N LYS A 50 -7.13 12.58 -1.66
CA LYS A 50 -8.05 12.06 -0.62
C LYS A 50 -7.38 10.98 0.26
N ALA A 51 -6.20 11.29 0.75
CA ALA A 51 -5.33 10.46 1.59
C ALA A 51 -4.50 11.40 2.46
N ASP A 52 -3.85 10.87 3.50
CA ASP A 52 -2.86 11.61 4.29
C ASP A 52 -1.45 11.34 3.76
N LEU A 53 -1.17 10.09 3.41
CA LEU A 53 0.11 9.66 2.82
C LEU A 53 -0.11 8.86 1.53
N VAL A 54 0.88 8.89 0.66
CA VAL A 54 0.93 8.07 -0.56
C VAL A 54 2.30 7.39 -0.64
N ALA A 55 2.29 6.08 -0.80
CA ALA A 55 3.46 5.33 -1.22
C ALA A 55 3.44 5.14 -2.74
N GLU A 56 4.52 5.51 -3.42
CA GLU A 56 4.65 5.43 -4.87
C GLU A 56 5.79 4.48 -5.26
N CYS A 57 5.48 3.53 -6.14
CA CYS A 57 6.46 2.59 -6.68
C CYS A 57 6.37 2.61 -8.20
N GLN A 58 7.51 2.82 -8.86
CA GLN A 58 7.63 2.68 -10.30
C GLN A 58 8.56 1.51 -10.61
N VAL A 59 8.10 0.61 -11.49
CA VAL A 59 8.89 -0.53 -11.94
C VAL A 59 8.97 -0.50 -13.45
N PRO A 60 9.92 0.29 -14.03
CA PRO A 60 10.00 0.52 -15.46
C PRO A 60 10.15 -0.76 -16.28
N ARG A 61 10.91 -1.73 -15.73
CA ARG A 61 11.25 -3.02 -16.35
C ARG A 61 10.00 -3.85 -16.72
N VAL A 62 8.96 -3.76 -15.91
CA VAL A 62 7.65 -4.40 -16.20
C VAL A 62 6.53 -3.39 -16.49
N ARG A 63 6.88 -2.11 -16.66
CA ARG A 63 5.99 -0.99 -17.00
C ARG A 63 4.79 -0.85 -16.08
N ILE A 64 5.03 -1.00 -14.77
CA ILE A 64 4.03 -0.86 -13.72
C ILE A 64 4.29 0.39 -12.89
N THR A 65 3.22 1.10 -12.57
CA THR A 65 3.20 2.09 -11.49
C THR A 65 2.18 1.64 -10.44
N LEU A 66 2.59 1.66 -9.17
CA LEU A 66 1.73 1.42 -8.02
C LEU A 66 1.63 2.69 -7.18
N ARG A 67 0.43 2.95 -6.67
CA ARG A 67 0.22 3.90 -5.59
C ARG A 67 -0.57 3.22 -4.49
N THR A 68 -0.08 3.30 -3.25
CA THR A 68 -0.84 2.93 -2.07
C THR A 68 -1.18 4.20 -1.32
N ARG A 69 -2.45 4.59 -1.38
CA ARG A 69 -2.96 5.73 -0.64
C ARG A 69 -3.34 5.29 0.76
N MET A 70 -3.00 6.09 1.76
CA MET A 70 -3.19 5.78 3.17
C MET A 70 -3.87 6.95 3.88
N ARG A 71 -4.89 6.64 4.69
CA ARG A 71 -5.61 7.61 5.52
C ARG A 71 -5.67 7.13 6.97
N PHE A 72 -5.29 7.99 7.90
CA PHE A 72 -5.39 7.74 9.34
C PHE A 72 -6.83 7.91 9.82
N VAL A 73 -7.27 7.02 10.69
CA VAL A 73 -8.53 7.11 11.42
C VAL A 73 -8.23 6.91 12.91
N PRO A 74 -7.82 7.98 13.62
CA PRO A 74 -7.33 7.89 14.99
C PRO A 74 -8.34 7.30 15.97
N ASP A 75 -9.63 7.64 15.83
CA ASP A 75 -10.71 7.20 16.73
C ASP A 75 -10.80 5.68 16.89
N VAL A 76 -10.36 4.93 15.87
CA VAL A 76 -10.36 3.46 15.86
C VAL A 76 -8.97 2.87 15.62
N CYS A 77 -7.92 3.70 15.67
CA CYS A 77 -6.53 3.29 15.44
C CYS A 77 -6.37 2.47 14.14
N GLU A 78 -6.95 2.98 13.04
CA GLU A 78 -6.85 2.36 11.70
C GLU A 78 -6.03 3.22 10.75
N VAL A 79 -5.23 2.58 9.90
CA VAL A 79 -4.78 3.13 8.63
C VAL A 79 -5.59 2.46 7.54
N ARG A 80 -6.44 3.23 6.87
CA ARG A 80 -7.20 2.77 5.70
C ARG A 80 -6.35 2.92 4.47
N PHE A 81 -6.26 1.87 3.66
CA PHE A 81 -5.45 1.88 2.44
C PHE A 81 -6.25 1.52 1.19
N LEU A 82 -5.82 2.09 0.07
CA LEU A 82 -6.31 1.79 -1.26
C LEU A 82 -5.12 1.69 -2.21
N ASP A 83 -4.92 0.50 -2.77
CA ASP A 83 -3.94 0.29 -3.83
C ASP A 83 -4.54 0.70 -5.18
N GLU A 84 -3.75 1.42 -5.97
CA GLU A 84 -4.03 1.79 -7.35
C GLU A 84 -2.86 1.33 -8.21
N ARG A 85 -3.18 0.85 -9.41
CA ARG A 85 -2.22 0.26 -10.33
C ARG A 85 -2.46 0.74 -11.74
N TRP A 86 -1.38 1.07 -12.44
CA TRP A 86 -1.37 1.36 -13.87
C TRP A 86 -0.37 0.43 -14.56
N GLU A 87 -0.89 -0.43 -15.45
CA GLU A 87 -0.07 -1.34 -16.27
C GLU A 87 -0.07 -0.87 -17.72
N ARG A 88 1.11 -0.59 -18.29
CA ARG A 88 1.24 -0.27 -19.72
C ARG A 88 1.63 -1.52 -20.49
N ARG A 89 0.72 -2.06 -21.33
CA ARG A 89 1.07 -3.17 -22.24
C ARG A 89 1.84 -2.67 -23.46
N SER A 90 2.69 -3.52 -24.01
CA SER A 90 3.31 -3.34 -25.33
C SER A 90 2.32 -3.79 -26.41
N GLY A 91 1.92 -2.90 -27.32
CA GLY A 91 1.00 -3.19 -28.44
C GLY A 91 0.45 -1.90 -29.07
N ASP A 92 0.02 -1.99 -30.33
CA ASP A 92 -0.54 -0.88 -31.13
C ASP A 92 -1.82 -0.35 -30.45
N GLY A 93 -1.72 0.85 -29.85
CA GLY A 93 -2.69 1.40 -28.91
C GLY A 93 -2.29 1.17 -27.44
N ALA A 94 -1.55 2.14 -26.88
CA ALA A 94 -1.09 2.16 -25.49
C ALA A 94 -2.25 2.18 -24.48
N SER A 95 -2.89 1.03 -24.24
CA SER A 95 -3.92 0.87 -23.22
C SER A 95 -3.27 0.76 -21.84
N VAL A 96 -3.63 1.67 -20.93
CA VAL A 96 -3.27 1.59 -19.51
C VAL A 96 -4.33 0.76 -18.80
N ARG A 97 -3.97 -0.42 -18.28
CA ARG A 97 -4.88 -1.17 -17.40
C ARG A 97 -4.84 -0.55 -16.01
N TYR A 98 -5.95 0.08 -15.63
CA TYR A 98 -6.16 0.59 -14.28
C TYR A 98 -6.75 -0.49 -13.38
N GLY A 99 -6.11 -0.74 -12.23
CA GLY A 99 -6.60 -1.62 -11.18
C GLY A 99 -6.71 -0.86 -9.87
N ARG A 100 -7.72 -1.19 -9.04
CA ARG A 100 -7.96 -0.55 -7.75
C ARG A 100 -8.41 -1.55 -6.69
N GLY A 101 -7.90 -1.39 -5.48
CA GLY A 101 -8.15 -2.26 -4.33
C GLY A 101 -7.07 -3.32 -4.13
N TYR A 102 -7.14 -4.03 -3.00
CA TYR A 102 -6.15 -5.04 -2.64
C TYR A 102 -6.20 -6.22 -3.63
N ALA A 103 -5.19 -6.29 -4.49
CA ALA A 103 -5.04 -7.35 -5.48
C ALA A 103 -3.55 -7.69 -5.65
N PRO A 104 -2.95 -8.48 -4.73
CA PRO A 104 -1.55 -8.86 -4.84
C PRO A 104 -1.25 -9.49 -6.20
N ALA A 105 -0.26 -8.96 -6.90
CA ALA A 105 0.22 -9.48 -8.16
C ALA A 105 1.75 -9.59 -8.18
N VAL A 106 2.22 -10.49 -9.04
CA VAL A 106 3.64 -10.74 -9.32
C VAL A 106 3.86 -10.51 -10.82
N TYR A 107 4.91 -9.77 -11.13
CA TYR A 107 5.36 -9.44 -12.47
C TYR A 107 6.73 -10.07 -12.71
N TRP A 108 6.98 -10.45 -13.95
CA TRP A 108 8.26 -11.01 -14.38
C TRP A 108 8.70 -10.36 -15.69
N GLU A 109 10.01 -10.23 -15.86
CA GLU A 109 10.65 -10.00 -17.15
C GLU A 109 11.70 -11.09 -17.33
N GLY A 110 11.43 -12.01 -18.27
CA GLY A 110 12.25 -13.20 -18.45
C GLY A 110 12.38 -14.04 -17.18
N LYS A 111 13.57 -14.63 -16.97
CA LYS A 111 13.93 -15.37 -15.75
C LYS A 111 14.68 -14.51 -14.72
N GLU A 112 15.13 -13.33 -15.13
CA GLU A 112 16.11 -12.53 -14.37
C GLU A 112 15.45 -11.52 -13.44
N PHE A 113 14.21 -11.13 -13.72
CA PHE A 113 13.52 -10.11 -12.94
C PHE A 113 12.16 -10.59 -12.45
N ARG A 114 11.91 -10.40 -11.16
CA ARG A 114 10.64 -10.67 -10.49
C ARG A 114 10.31 -9.53 -9.56
N PHE A 115 9.13 -8.95 -9.74
CA PHE A 115 8.60 -7.93 -8.85
C PHE A 115 7.26 -8.38 -8.27
N SER A 116 7.12 -8.30 -6.95
CA SER A 116 5.83 -8.54 -6.28
C SER A 116 5.32 -7.23 -5.72
N THR A 117 4.05 -6.90 -5.95
CA THR A 117 3.38 -5.74 -5.33
C THR A 117 3.47 -5.75 -3.80
N ARG A 118 3.65 -6.92 -3.20
CA ARG A 118 3.88 -7.06 -1.76
C ARG A 118 5.18 -6.43 -1.28
N GLN A 119 6.17 -6.26 -2.15
CA GLN A 119 7.40 -5.52 -1.82
C GLN A 119 7.10 -4.04 -1.51
N THR A 120 5.94 -3.51 -1.93
CA THR A 120 5.42 -2.20 -1.52
C THR A 120 4.46 -2.32 -0.34
N THR A 121 3.44 -3.16 -0.44
CA THR A 121 2.36 -3.20 0.56
C THR A 121 2.78 -3.80 1.91
N ASP A 122 3.69 -4.78 1.94
CA ASP A 122 4.05 -5.48 3.17
C ASP A 122 4.83 -4.56 4.14
N PRO A 123 5.87 -3.81 3.73
CA PRO A 123 6.56 -2.88 4.63
C PRO A 123 5.64 -1.80 5.20
N LEU A 124 4.71 -1.26 4.41
CA LEU A 124 3.71 -0.29 4.86
C LEU A 124 2.79 -0.90 5.93
N ARG A 125 2.26 -2.09 5.64
CA ARG A 125 1.40 -2.82 6.56
C ARG A 125 2.14 -3.11 7.86
N ASP A 126 3.35 -3.65 7.77
CA ASP A 126 4.08 -4.15 8.93
C ASP A 126 4.50 -2.98 9.84
N ALA A 127 4.81 -1.80 9.28
CA ALA A 127 4.99 -0.57 10.04
C ALA A 127 3.71 -0.16 10.81
N VAL A 128 2.54 -0.22 10.17
CA VAL A 128 1.25 0.09 10.82
C VAL A 128 0.91 -0.91 11.92
N LEU A 129 1.07 -2.21 11.65
CA LEU A 129 0.81 -3.26 12.62
C LEU A 129 1.77 -3.17 13.82
N GLY A 130 3.06 -2.91 13.57
CA GLY A 130 4.08 -2.74 14.60
C GLY A 130 3.85 -1.50 15.47
N ALA A 131 3.11 -0.50 14.97
CA ALA A 131 2.65 0.65 15.75
C ALA A 131 1.36 0.39 16.54
N GLY A 132 0.81 -0.83 16.49
CA GLY A 132 -0.43 -1.20 17.16
C GLY A 132 -1.70 -0.73 16.44
N TRP A 133 -1.60 -0.38 15.16
CA TRP A 133 -2.73 0.09 14.35
C TRP A 133 -3.21 -1.00 13.39
N THR A 134 -4.50 -0.95 13.04
CA THR A 134 -5.09 -1.86 12.05
C THR A 134 -4.80 -1.36 10.63
N TRP A 135 -4.29 -2.23 9.77
CA TRP A 135 -4.16 -2.01 8.33
C TRP A 135 -5.46 -2.42 7.63
N ARG A 136 -6.29 -1.45 7.23
CA ARG A 136 -7.66 -1.68 6.75
C ARG A 136 -7.79 -1.43 5.26
N GLY A 137 -8.07 -2.46 4.47
CA GLY A 137 -8.30 -2.29 3.04
C GLY A 137 -9.69 -1.73 2.75
N VAL A 138 -9.77 -0.75 1.85
CA VAL A 138 -11.02 -0.16 1.40
C VAL A 138 -11.17 -0.25 -0.12
N LEU A 139 -12.41 -0.15 -0.61
CA LEU A 139 -12.69 -0.09 -2.07
C LEU A 139 -12.68 1.36 -2.60
N ARG A 140 -12.85 2.32 -1.70
CA ARG A 140 -12.78 3.77 -1.92
C ARG A 140 -12.57 4.49 -0.60
N PHE A 141 -11.91 5.64 -0.62
CA PHE A 141 -11.99 6.60 0.47
C PHE A 141 -13.31 7.38 0.37
N ARG A 142 -14.02 7.50 1.48
CA ARG A 142 -15.21 8.34 1.62
C ARG A 142 -14.82 9.71 2.15
#